data_AF-A0A645BW75-F1
#
_entry.id   AF-A0A645BW75-F1
#
_cell.length_a   1.000
_cell.length_b   1.000
_cell.length_c   1.000
_cell.angle_alpha   90.00
_cell.angle_beta   90.00
_cell.angle_gamma   90.00
#
_symmetry.space_group_name_H-M   'P 1'
#
loop_
_entity.id
_entity.type
_entity.pdbx_description
1 polymer ?
#
loop_
_entity_poly.entity_id
_entity_poly.type
_entity_poly.pdbx_seq_one_letter_code
_entity_poly.pdbx_strand_id
1 'polypeptide(L)'
;MQNRIYDAVYDIYSKNAGKTVCIVFHGTAIKAFLCRLKGFCLNQMIDVGWCDNTGVTIIDFETWENPKFVLEADVSHLPRELSTFERQGNWHKDPTLPLSYDQK
;
A
#
# COMPACT_ATOMS: atom_id res chain seq x y z
N MET A 1 8.38 12.38 4.32
CA MET A 1 7.05 11.79 4.08
C MET A 1 6.87 10.45 4.78
N GLN A 2 7.74 9.45 4.55
CA GLN A 2 7.63 8.10 5.14
C GLN A 2 7.51 8.10 6.68
N ASN A 3 8.40 8.81 7.39
CA ASN A 3 8.33 8.91 8.86
C ASN A 3 6.98 9.46 9.33
N ARG A 4 6.49 10.55 8.72
CA ARG A 4 5.19 11.15 9.06
C ARG A 4 4.03 10.15 8.97
N ILE A 5 4.03 9.29 7.95
CA ILE A 5 2.99 8.26 7.80
C ILE A 5 3.15 7.20 8.88
N TYR A 6 4.37 6.70 9.08
CA TYR A 6 4.67 5.68 10.09
C TYR A 6 4.29 6.12 11.50
N ASP A 7 4.69 7.34 11.87
CA ASP A 7 4.43 7.91 13.21
C ASP A 7 2.92 8.11 13.42
N ALA A 8 2.18 8.52 12.38
CA ALA A 8 0.73 8.65 12.44
C ALA A 8 0.03 7.29 12.61
N VAL A 9 0.47 6.25 11.89
CA VAL A 9 -0.10 4.90 12.08
C VAL A 9 0.30 4.34 13.44
N TYR A 10 1.51 4.58 13.92
CA TYR A 10 1.94 4.16 15.26
C TYR A 10 1.10 4.82 16.35
N ASP A 11 0.82 6.12 16.24
CA ASP A 11 -0.06 6.83 17.16
C ASP A 11 -1.47 6.21 17.18
N ILE A 12 -2.02 5.88 16.01
CA ILE A 12 -3.31 5.19 15.89
C ILE A 12 -3.25 3.79 16.53
N TYR A 13 -2.22 3.00 16.23
CA TYR A 13 -2.00 1.67 16.78
C TYR A 13 -1.95 1.72 18.32
N SER A 14 -1.13 2.61 18.89
CA SER A 14 -0.94 2.73 20.34
C SER A 14 -2.21 3.10 21.11
N LYS A 15 -3.15 3.79 20.45
CA LYS A 15 -4.44 4.21 21.03
C LYS A 15 -5.57 3.20 20.85
N ASN A 16 -5.35 2.10 20.12
CA ASN A 16 -6.41 1.16 19.72
C ASN A 16 -6.07 -0.30 20.02
N ALA A 17 -5.37 -0.56 21.14
CA ALA A 17 -5.07 -1.92 21.59
C ALA A 17 -6.32 -2.81 21.64
N GLY A 18 -6.21 -4.03 21.07
CA GLY A 18 -7.29 -5.02 21.03
C GLY A 18 -8.41 -4.75 20.02
N LYS A 19 -8.28 -3.73 19.16
CA LYS A 19 -9.27 -3.40 18.14
C LYS A 19 -8.75 -3.70 16.73
N THR A 20 -9.68 -3.88 15.79
CA THR A 20 -9.39 -3.82 14.36
C THR A 20 -9.53 -2.38 13.88
N VAL A 21 -8.50 -1.85 13.21
CA VAL A 21 -8.49 -0.48 12.68
C VAL A 21 -8.37 -0.54 11.15
N CYS A 22 -9.24 0.19 10.45
CA CYS A 22 -9.12 0.42 9.02
C CYS A 22 -8.54 1.81 8.76
N ILE A 23 -7.49 1.89 7.94
CA ILE A 23 -6.87 3.15 7.54
C ILE A 23 -6.87 3.23 6.01
N VAL A 24 -7.36 4.35 5.48
CA VAL A 24 -7.43 4.57 4.03
C VAL A 24 -6.32 5.54 3.61
N PHE A 25 -5.61 5.21 2.54
CA PHE A 25 -4.45 5.95 2.04
C PHE A 25 -4.48 6.11 0.51
N HIS A 26 -3.66 7.02 0.00
CA HIS A 26 -3.27 7.03 -1.41
C HIS A 26 -2.11 6.05 -1.66
N GLY A 27 -1.97 5.57 -2.90
CA GLY A 27 -1.00 4.51 -3.25
C GLY A 27 0.44 4.78 -2.82
N THR A 28 0.96 6.00 -3.01
CA THR A 28 2.32 6.37 -2.58
C THR A 28 2.49 6.30 -1.06
N ALA A 29 1.46 6.65 -0.28
CA ALA A 29 1.52 6.57 1.17
C ALA A 29 1.51 5.11 1.65
N ILE A 30 0.72 4.25 1.01
CA ILE A 30 0.73 2.80 1.25
C ILE A 30 2.13 2.25 1.00
N LYS A 31 2.71 2.50 -0.18
CA LYS A 31 4.06 2.00 -0.52
C LYS A 31 5.11 2.46 0.47
N ALA A 32 5.10 3.73 0.85
CA ALA A 32 6.05 4.27 1.83
C ALA A 32 5.93 3.57 3.19
N PHE A 33 4.70 3.33 3.66
CA PHE A 33 4.43 2.65 4.92
C PHE A 33 4.84 1.17 4.87
N LEU A 34 4.42 0.44 3.84
CA LEU A 34 4.76 -0.98 3.68
C LEU A 34 6.26 -1.20 3.49
N CYS A 35 6.94 -0.33 2.75
CA CYS A 35 8.40 -0.33 2.61
C CYS A 35 9.08 -0.31 3.99
N ARG A 36 8.64 0.59 4.87
CA ARG A 36 9.19 0.69 6.23
C ARG A 36 8.86 -0.52 7.10
N LEU A 37 7.63 -1.03 7.05
CA LEU A 37 7.24 -2.23 7.81
C LEU A 37 8.02 -3.48 7.37
N LYS A 38 8.39 -3.58 6.09
CA LYS A 38 9.23 -4.68 5.57
C LYS A 38 10.72 -4.50 5.90
N GLY A 39 11.09 -3.46 6.64
CA GLY A 39 12.49 -3.17 7.01
C GLY A 39 13.33 -2.60 5.86
N PHE A 40 12.69 -2.14 4.78
CA PHE A 40 13.39 -1.59 3.63
C PHE A 40 13.71 -0.10 3.82
N CYS A 41 14.79 0.36 3.20
CA CYS A 41 15.09 1.79 3.13
C CYS A 41 14.31 2.46 1.99
N LEU A 42 14.16 3.79 2.05
CA LEU A 42 13.24 4.53 1.18
C LEU A 42 13.52 4.36 -0.32
N ASN A 43 14.77 4.18 -0.73
CA ASN A 43 15.15 3.93 -2.12
C ASN A 43 14.65 2.56 -2.64
N GLN A 44 14.37 1.60 -1.76
CA GLN A 44 13.78 0.29 -2.08
C GLN A 44 12.24 0.35 -2.15
N MET A 45 11.62 1.54 -2.04
CA MET A 45 10.17 1.69 -2.22
C MET A 45 9.71 1.27 -3.64
N ILE A 46 10.62 1.23 -4.61
CA ILE A 46 10.38 0.69 -5.95
C ILE A 46 10.03 -0.81 -5.91
N ASP A 47 10.58 -1.56 -4.95
CA ASP A 47 10.40 -3.00 -4.80
C ASP A 47 9.06 -3.37 -4.15
N VAL A 48 8.35 -2.38 -3.58
CA VAL A 48 6.99 -2.59 -3.07
C VAL A 48 6.01 -2.49 -4.24
N GLY A 49 5.24 -3.53 -4.51
CA GLY A 49 4.26 -3.54 -5.61
C GLY A 49 3.23 -2.40 -5.52
N TRP A 50 2.72 -1.97 -6.66
CA TRP A 50 1.50 -1.16 -6.69
C TRP A 50 0.29 -2.06 -6.43
N CYS A 51 -0.77 -1.47 -5.87
CA CYS A 51 -2.07 -2.12 -5.72
C CYS A 51 -3.13 -1.29 -6.45
N ASP A 52 -4.20 -1.94 -6.87
CA ASP A 52 -5.36 -1.26 -7.45
C ASP A 52 -6.00 -0.30 -6.42
N ASN A 53 -6.76 0.67 -6.91
CA ASN A 53 -7.60 1.45 -6.02
C ASN A 53 -8.55 0.51 -5.27
N THR A 54 -8.82 0.83 -4.01
CA THR A 54 -9.64 0.02 -3.08
C THR A 54 -9.08 -1.37 -2.75
N GLY A 55 -7.87 -1.72 -3.20
CA GLY A 55 -7.23 -2.95 -2.75
C GLY A 55 -6.91 -2.95 -1.25
N VAL A 56 -6.99 -4.13 -0.65
CA VAL A 56 -6.97 -4.34 0.80
C VAL A 56 -5.69 -5.03 1.23
N THR A 57 -5.06 -4.52 2.28
CA THR A 57 -3.92 -5.16 2.95
C THR A 57 -4.27 -5.32 4.42
N ILE A 58 -4.09 -6.53 4.95
CA ILE A 58 -4.37 -6.87 6.35
C ILE A 58 -3.04 -7.25 7.01
N ILE A 59 -2.74 -6.58 8.12
CA ILE A 59 -1.52 -6.78 8.90
C ILE A 59 -1.94 -6.97 10.36
N ASP A 60 -1.54 -8.10 10.93
CA ASP A 60 -1.69 -8.38 12.35
C ASP A 60 -0.43 -7.92 13.08
N PHE A 61 -0.61 -7.27 14.22
CA PHE A 61 0.48 -6.81 15.07
C PHE A 61 0.37 -7.48 16.44
N GLU A 62 1.27 -8.41 16.73
CA GLU A 62 1.48 -8.89 18.11
C GLU A 62 2.21 -7.82 18.93
N THR A 63 3.25 -7.24 18.32
CA THR A 63 3.89 -6.00 18.73
C THR A 63 4.09 -5.12 17.51
N TRP A 64 4.36 -3.83 17.71
CA TRP A 64 4.56 -2.89 16.60
C TRP A 64 5.76 -3.28 15.72
N GLU A 65 6.79 -3.83 16.35
CA GLU A 65 8.04 -4.27 15.73
C GLU A 65 7.93 -5.62 15.00
N ASN A 66 6.83 -6.37 15.22
CA ASN A 66 6.61 -7.68 14.62
C ASN A 66 5.30 -7.74 13.80
N PRO A 67 5.22 -7.01 12.68
CA PRO A 67 4.06 -7.07 11.79
C PRO A 67 4.00 -8.41 11.06
N LYS A 68 2.82 -9.04 11.08
CA LYS A 68 2.50 -10.22 10.27
C LYS A 68 1.55 -9.83 9.15
N PHE A 69 2.03 -9.93 7.92
CA PHE A 69 1.21 -9.71 6.73
C PHE A 69 0.29 -10.91 6.51
N VAL A 70 -1.02 -10.70 6.69
CA VAL A 70 -2.05 -11.73 6.51
C VAL A 70 -2.56 -11.74 5.08
N LEU A 71 -2.70 -10.55 4.50
CA LEU A 71 -3.19 -10.35 3.13
C LEU A 71 -2.50 -9.11 2.57
N GLU A 72 -2.02 -9.17 1.33
CA GLU A 72 -1.36 -8.04 0.68
C GLU A 72 -2.03 -7.73 -0.65
N ALA A 73 -2.36 -6.46 -0.86
CA ALA A 73 -2.86 -5.92 -2.13
C ALA A 73 -4.04 -6.70 -2.73
N ASP A 74 -4.94 -7.23 -1.90
CA ASP A 74 -6.08 -8.03 -2.35
C ASP A 74 -7.13 -7.17 -3.05
N VAL A 75 -7.51 -7.63 -4.23
CA VAL A 75 -8.51 -7.00 -5.09
C VAL A 75 -9.55 -8.03 -5.53
N SER A 76 -9.62 -9.19 -4.86
CA SER A 76 -10.53 -10.28 -5.21
C SER A 76 -12.01 -9.87 -5.20
N HIS A 77 -12.34 -8.84 -4.42
CA HIS A 77 -13.68 -8.24 -4.35
C HIS A 77 -14.00 -7.31 -5.53
N LEU A 78 -13.01 -6.90 -6.33
CA LEU A 78 -13.20 -5.98 -7.43
C LEU A 78 -13.53 -6.73 -8.71
N PRO A 79 -14.66 -6.39 -9.37
CA PRO A 79 -14.90 -6.88 -10.70
C PRO A 79 -13.92 -6.21 -11.67
N ARG A 80 -13.56 -6.92 -12.75
CA ARG A 80 -12.50 -6.52 -13.67
C ARG A 80 -12.74 -5.13 -14.26
N GLU A 81 -13.99 -4.80 -14.55
CA GLU A 81 -14.36 -3.51 -15.11
C GLU A 81 -14.11 -2.35 -14.15
N LEU A 82 -13.93 -2.56 -12.84
CA LEU A 82 -13.60 -1.48 -11.89
C LEU A 82 -12.10 -1.38 -11.58
N SER A 83 -11.29 -2.30 -12.11
CA SER A 83 -9.84 -2.28 -11.91
C SER A 83 -9.20 -1.04 -12.55
N THR A 84 -8.48 -0.29 -11.72
CA THR A 84 -7.66 0.86 -12.15
C THR A 84 -6.52 0.39 -13.04
N PHE A 85 -5.93 -0.77 -12.74
CA PHE A 85 -4.85 -1.33 -13.55
C PHE A 85 -5.33 -1.73 -14.94
N GLU A 86 -6.51 -2.33 -15.04
CA GLU A 86 -7.09 -2.69 -16.34
C GLU A 86 -7.50 -1.44 -17.15
N ARG A 87 -7.88 -0.34 -16.47
CA ARG A 87 -8.36 0.89 -17.13
C ARG A 87 -7.27 1.90 -17.49
N GLN A 88 -6.20 2.02 -16.70
CA GLN A 88 -5.23 3.12 -16.81
C GLN A 88 -3.93 2.74 -17.52
N GLY A 89 -3.85 1.54 -18.08
CA GLY A 89 -2.67 1.06 -18.83
C GLY A 89 -1.53 0.54 -17.94
N ASN A 90 -0.33 0.40 -18.53
CA ASN A 90 0.76 -0.39 -17.95
C ASN A 90 1.79 0.40 -17.12
N TRP A 91 1.48 1.62 -16.67
CA TRP A 91 2.40 2.46 -15.88
C TRP A 91 2.89 1.78 -14.58
N HIS A 92 2.13 0.81 -14.06
CA HIS A 92 2.46 0.06 -12.86
C HIS A 92 3.39 -1.14 -13.12
N LYS A 93 3.59 -1.53 -14.39
CA LYS A 93 4.36 -2.73 -14.78
C LYS A 93 5.84 -2.46 -15.02
N ASP A 94 6.20 -1.24 -15.39
CA ASP A 94 7.59 -0.87 -15.64
C ASP A 94 7.80 0.63 -15.34
N PRO A 95 8.62 0.98 -14.33
CA PRO A 95 8.93 2.37 -13.98
C PRO A 95 9.76 3.10 -15.05
N THR A 96 10.28 2.39 -16.06
CA THR A 96 11.05 2.94 -17.18
C THR A 96 10.22 3.18 -18.44
N LEU A 97 8.97 2.68 -18.49
CA LEU A 97 8.08 2.96 -19.60
C LEU A 97 7.64 4.44 -19.56
N PRO A 98 7.74 5.18 -20.68
CA PRO A 98 7.22 6.54 -20.73
C PRO A 98 5.73 6.51 -20.40
N LEU A 99 5.28 7.49 -19.61
CA LEU A 99 3.84 7.73 -19.41
C LEU A 99 3.23 7.97 -20.79
N SER A 100 2.60 6.96 -21.37
CA SER A 100 1.86 7.09 -22.62
C SER A 100 0.61 7.89 -22.32
N TYR A 101 0.74 9.21 -22.34
CA TYR A 101 -0.34 10.16 -22.12
C TYR A 101 -1.11 10.39 -23.42
N ASP A 102 -1.63 9.32 -24.01
CA ASP A 102 -2.49 9.41 -25.19
C ASP A 102 -3.63 8.40 -25.07
N GLN A 103 -4.68 8.85 -24.39
CA GLN A 103 -6.04 8.37 -24.62
C GLN A 103 -6.98 9.60 -24.62
N LYS A 104 -7.19 10.15 -25.81
CA LYS A 104 -8.42 10.84 -26.19
C LYS A 104 -9.14 9.99 -27.22
#